data_AF-A0A101STH0-F1
#
_entry.id   AF-A0A101STH0-F1
#
_cell.length_a   1.000
_cell.length_b   1.000
_cell.length_c   1.000
_cell.angle_alpha   90.00
_cell.angle_beta   90.00
_cell.angle_gamma   90.00
#
_symmetry.space_group_name_H-M   'P 1'
#
loop_
_entity.id
_entity.type
_entity.pdbx_description
1 polymer ?
#
loop_
_entity_poly.entity_id
_entity_poly.type
_entity_poly.pdbx_seq_one_letter_code
_entity_poly.pdbx_strand_id
1 'polypeptide(L)'
;MVWLVAPDDVRVTSVREALAPYAWQSLRPEALCRRALAAMDRVDVHRPLPGAAERLAALSAFLDGRPWRSLTVQALSRQLVSAAERWRQEQAWLDIQLGLLLDDAG
;
A
#
# COMPACT_ATOMS: atom_id res chain seq x y z
N MET A 1 16.77 -3.30 -5.88
CA MET A 1 16.31 -2.04 -6.50
C MET A 1 14.82 -1.93 -6.27
N VAL A 2 14.34 -0.94 -5.50
CA VAL A 2 12.89 -0.72 -5.32
C VAL A 2 12.40 0.03 -6.55
N TRP A 3 11.62 -0.63 -7.40
CA TRP A 3 10.96 0.02 -8.51
C TRP A 3 9.83 0.90 -7.97
N LEU A 4 9.99 2.21 -8.11
CA LEU A 4 8.94 3.16 -7.74
C LEU A 4 7.97 3.29 -8.92
N VAL A 5 6.67 3.20 -8.64
CA VAL A 5 5.62 3.42 -9.64
C VAL A 5 5.76 4.80 -10.30
N ALA A 6 5.22 5.00 -11.50
CA ALA A 6 5.26 6.31 -12.16
C ALA A 6 4.60 7.39 -11.28
N PRO A 7 5.12 8.63 -11.28
CA PRO A 7 4.54 9.72 -10.48
C PRO A 7 3.10 10.07 -10.90
N ASP A 8 2.75 9.85 -12.18
CA ASP A 8 1.42 10.08 -12.76
C ASP A 8 0.50 8.85 -12.69
N ASP A 9 0.89 7.80 -11.96
CA ASP A 9 0.02 6.65 -11.72
C ASP A 9 -1.26 7.11 -11.01
N VAL A 10 -2.42 6.70 -11.55
CA VAL A 10 -3.73 7.13 -11.05
C VAL A 10 -3.93 6.83 -9.56
N ARG A 11 -3.28 5.78 -9.04
CA ARG A 11 -3.32 5.41 -7.62
C ARG A 11 -2.52 6.39 -6.78
N VAL A 12 -1.39 6.88 -7.29
CA VAL A 12 -0.58 7.92 -6.63
C VAL A 12 -1.37 9.22 -6.53
N THR A 13 -2.05 9.62 -7.60
CA THR A 13 -2.95 10.79 -7.60
C THR A 13 -4.08 10.61 -6.58
N SER A 14 -4.73 9.44 -6.57
CA SER A 14 -5.84 9.15 -5.65
C SER A 14 -5.39 9.20 -4.18
N VAL A 15 -4.24 8.62 -3.85
CA VAL A 15 -3.67 8.66 -2.49
C VAL A 15 -3.30 10.09 -2.11
N ARG A 16 -2.69 10.84 -3.02
CA ARG A 16 -2.34 12.25 -2.76
C ARG A 16 -3.57 13.07 -2.43
N GLU A 17 -4.64 12.97 -3.22
CA GLU A 17 -5.90 13.67 -2.99
C GLU A 17 -6.56 13.25 -1.67
N ALA A 18 -6.52 11.96 -1.33
CA ALA A 18 -7.06 11.47 -0.08
C ALA A 18 -6.30 11.98 1.16
N LEU A 19 -5.00 12.26 1.03
CA LEU A 19 -4.14 12.74 2.13
C LEU A 19 -4.03 14.26 2.21
N ALA A 20 -4.16 14.97 1.09
CA ALA A 20 -4.02 16.43 1.00
C ALA A 20 -4.89 17.24 1.99
N PRO A 21 -6.17 16.91 2.24
CA PRO A 21 -7.00 17.70 3.15
C PRO A 21 -6.70 17.47 4.63
N TYR A 22 -5.77 16.57 4.97
CA TYR A 22 -5.43 16.25 6.35
C TYR A 22 -4.01 16.69 6.68
N ALA A 23 -3.75 16.98 7.96
CA ALA A 23 -2.40 17.03 8.49
C ALA A 23 -1.81 15.61 8.55
N TRP A 24 -1.59 14.98 7.40
CA TRP A 24 -1.23 13.57 7.26
C TRP A 24 0.03 13.18 8.05
N GLN A 25 0.91 14.15 8.34
CA GLN A 25 2.09 14.00 9.19
C GLN A 25 1.75 13.71 10.66
N SER A 26 0.60 14.19 11.14
CA SER A 26 0.08 13.96 12.49
C SER A 26 -0.66 12.63 12.63
N LEU A 27 -0.99 11.96 11.52
CA LEU A 27 -1.68 10.69 11.55
C LEU A 27 -0.79 9.60 12.17
N ARG A 28 -1.45 8.66 12.86
CA ARG A 28 -0.81 7.39 13.20
C ARG A 28 -0.51 6.63 11.90
N PRO A 29 0.61 5.88 11.81
CA PRO A 29 0.96 5.12 10.61
C PRO A 29 -0.19 4.25 10.09
N GLU A 30 -0.89 3.57 11.00
CA GLU A 30 -2.02 2.71 10.66
C GLU A 30 -3.17 3.48 9.98
N ALA A 31 -3.55 4.64 10.52
CA ALA A 31 -4.63 5.48 9.96
C ALA A 31 -4.23 6.03 8.57
N LEU A 32 -2.96 6.42 8.41
CA LEU A 32 -2.40 6.84 7.13
C LEU A 32 -2.47 5.69 6.11
N CYS A 33 -2.02 4.49 6.47
CA CYS A 33 -2.05 3.32 5.59
C CYS A 33 -3.47 2.89 5.22
N ARG A 34 -4.43 2.89 6.16
CA ARG A 34 -5.84 2.58 5.86
C ARG A 34 -6.40 3.56 4.83
N ARG A 35 -6.14 4.85 5.01
CA ARG A 35 -6.63 5.89 4.09
C ARG A 35 -6.01 5.77 2.71
N ALA A 36 -4.72 5.46 2.65
CA ALA A 36 -4.03 5.21 1.38
C ALA A 36 -4.59 3.95 0.67
N LEU A 37 -4.83 2.85 1.40
CA LEU A 37 -5.43 1.63 0.83
C LEU A 37 -6.83 1.91 0.26
N ALA A 38 -7.68 2.57 1.03
CA ALA A 38 -9.02 2.93 0.60
C ALA A 38 -9.00 3.78 -0.68
N ALA A 39 -8.06 4.73 -0.76
CA ALA A 39 -7.87 5.56 -1.95
C ALA A 39 -7.38 4.77 -3.17
N MET A 40 -6.42 3.84 -2.99
CA MET A 40 -5.93 2.98 -4.08
C MET A 40 -7.03 2.09 -4.63
N ASP A 41 -7.88 1.55 -3.75
CA ASP A 41 -8.95 0.62 -4.11
C ASP A 41 -10.25 1.36 -4.51
N ARG A 42 -10.27 2.69 -4.41
CA ARG A 42 -11.44 3.56 -4.67
C ARG A 42 -12.67 3.15 -3.87
N VAL A 43 -12.47 2.83 -2.60
CA VAL A 43 -13.52 2.47 -1.65
C VAL A 43 -13.53 3.39 -0.43
N ASP A 44 -14.60 3.28 0.35
CA ASP A 44 -14.68 3.94 1.66
C ASP A 44 -13.66 3.34 2.65
N VAL A 45 -13.06 4.18 3.49
CA VAL A 45 -12.03 3.77 4.46
C VAL A 45 -12.55 2.83 5.56
N HIS A 46 -13.86 2.82 5.78
CA HIS A 46 -14.53 1.92 6.73
C HIS A 46 -15.03 0.63 6.07
N ARG A 47 -14.92 0.50 4.75
CA ARG A 47 -15.33 -0.72 4.05
C ARG A 47 -14.36 -1.87 4.38
N PRO A 48 -14.86 -3.02 4.86
CA PRO A 48 -14.05 -4.22 4.98
C PRO A 48 -13.57 -4.67 3.59
N LEU A 49 -12.26 -4.86 3.45
CA LEU A 49 -11.65 -5.37 2.24
C LEU A 49 -11.02 -6.75 2.53
N PRO A 50 -11.12 -7.73 1.62
CA PRO A 50 -10.41 -8.99 1.77
C PRO A 50 -8.89 -8.74 1.79
N GLY A 51 -8.18 -9.36 2.74
CA GLY A 51 -6.75 -9.16 2.92
C GLY A 51 -6.34 -7.77 3.41
N ALA A 52 -7.29 -6.96 3.91
CA ALA A 52 -7.01 -5.58 4.34
C ALA A 52 -5.98 -5.53 5.47
N ALA A 53 -6.06 -6.47 6.42
CA ALA A 53 -5.19 -6.50 7.59
C ALA A 53 -3.73 -6.77 7.18
N GLU A 54 -3.52 -7.72 6.28
CA GLU A 54 -2.22 -8.12 5.75
C GLU A 54 -1.63 -6.99 4.89
N ARG A 55 -2.44 -6.37 4.04
CA ARG A 55 -2.05 -5.19 3.25
C ARG A 55 -1.67 -4.01 4.15
N LEU A 56 -2.44 -3.79 5.21
CA LEU A 56 -2.21 -2.73 6.17
C LEU A 56 -0.92 -2.97 6.98
N ALA A 57 -0.68 -4.22 7.38
CA ALA A 57 0.55 -4.64 8.04
C ALA A 57 1.76 -4.43 7.13
N ALA A 58 1.67 -4.82 5.86
CA ALA A 58 2.76 -4.63 4.88
C ALA A 58 3.12 -3.16 4.68
N LEU A 59 2.11 -2.29 4.52
CA LEU A 59 2.33 -0.84 4.42
C LEU A 59 2.87 -0.23 5.71
N SER A 60 2.37 -0.66 6.87
CA SER A 60 2.84 -0.15 8.16
C SER A 60 4.28 -0.57 8.42
N ALA A 61 4.64 -1.82 8.12
CA ALA A 61 6.03 -2.30 8.17
C ALA A 61 6.94 -1.56 7.19
N PHE A 62 6.43 -1.19 6.02
CA PHE A 62 7.17 -0.36 5.07
C PHE A 62 7.47 1.05 5.64
N LEU A 63 6.53 1.64 6.37
CA LEU A 63 6.71 2.95 7.01
C LEU A 63 7.57 2.88 8.28
N ASP A 64 7.65 1.73 8.92
CA ASP A 64 8.41 1.56 10.16
C ASP A 64 9.91 1.79 9.93
N GLY A 65 10.54 2.49 10.88
CA GLY A 65 11.95 2.89 10.78
C GLY A 65 12.29 3.90 9.66
N ARG A 66 11.32 4.41 8.89
CA ARG A 66 11.55 5.40 7.83
C ARG A 66 11.10 6.81 8.23
N PRO A 67 11.81 7.86 7.79
CA PRO A 67 11.41 9.25 8.05
C PRO A 67 10.27 9.70 7.12
N TRP A 68 9.17 8.95 7.05
CA TRP A 68 8.08 9.23 6.11
C TRP A 68 7.39 10.58 6.35
N ARG A 69 7.50 11.13 7.56
CA ARG A 69 6.98 12.46 7.93
C ARG A 69 7.73 13.62 7.28
N SER A 70 8.99 13.44 6.89
CA SER A 70 9.77 14.46 6.20
C SER A 70 9.58 14.44 4.68
N LEU A 71 8.85 13.47 4.15
CA LEU A 71 8.57 13.36 2.72
C LEU A 71 7.52 14.39 2.28
N THR A 72 7.50 14.70 0.99
CA THR A 72 6.35 15.40 0.40
C THR A 72 5.17 14.44 0.28
N VAL A 73 3.94 14.95 0.26
CA VAL A 73 2.74 14.11 0.05
C VAL A 73 2.82 13.30 -1.25
N GLN A 74 3.41 13.86 -2.31
CA GLN A 74 3.67 13.16 -3.57
C GLN A 74 4.65 11.99 -3.38
N ALA A 75 5.78 12.23 -2.71
CA ALA A 75 6.79 11.20 -2.48
C ALA A 75 6.25 10.08 -1.58
N LEU A 76 5.51 10.43 -0.52
CA LEU A 76 4.85 9.48 0.36
C LEU A 76 3.81 8.64 -0.41
N SER A 77 2.95 9.28 -1.20
CA SER A 77 1.93 8.59 -2.00
C SER A 77 2.57 7.58 -2.96
N ARG A 78 3.63 7.99 -3.65
CA ARG A 78 4.40 7.13 -4.55
C ARG A 78 5.03 5.94 -3.84
N GLN A 79 5.58 6.16 -2.64
CA GLN A 79 6.14 5.08 -1.83
C GLN A 79 5.08 4.08 -1.34
N LEU A 80 3.93 4.57 -0.86
CA LEU A 80 2.82 3.73 -0.41
C LEU A 80 2.27 2.86 -1.55
N VAL A 81 2.06 3.45 -2.74
CA VAL A 81 1.59 2.68 -3.91
C VAL A 81 2.62 1.66 -4.34
N SER A 82 3.91 2.00 -4.32
CA SER A 82 4.99 1.06 -4.66
C SER A 82 5.08 -0.10 -3.67
N ALA A 83 4.92 0.18 -2.37
CA ALA A 83 4.89 -0.86 -1.33
C ALA A 83 3.68 -1.78 -1.49
N ALA A 84 2.50 -1.23 -1.79
CA ALA A 84 1.30 -2.02 -2.05
C ALA A 84 1.44 -2.89 -3.32
N GLU A 85 2.05 -2.36 -4.38
CA GLU A 85 2.31 -3.11 -5.61
C GLU A 85 3.30 -4.26 -5.37
N ARG A 86 4.39 -3.99 -4.65
CA ARG A 86 5.35 -5.02 -4.28
C ARG A 86 4.71 -6.14 -3.47
N TRP A 87 3.91 -5.81 -2.46
CA TRP A 87 3.18 -6.81 -1.69
C TRP A 87 2.27 -7.65 -2.58
N ARG A 88 1.52 -7.02 -3.51
CA ARG A 88 0.67 -7.76 -4.46
C ARG A 88 1.46 -8.74 -5.33
N GLN A 89 2.62 -8.32 -5.82
CA GLN A 89 3.51 -9.17 -6.62
C GLN A 89 4.05 -10.34 -5.80
N GLU A 90 4.45 -10.10 -4.56
CA GLU A 90 4.90 -11.15 -3.63
C GLU A 90 3.76 -12.15 -3.33
N GLN A 91 2.53 -11.68 -3.11
CA GLN A 91 1.37 -12.56 -2.91
C GLN A 91 1.02 -13.37 -4.16
N ALA A 92 1.02 -12.75 -5.34
CA ALA A 92 0.77 -13.47 -6.60
C ALA A 92 1.82 -14.55 -6.86
N TRP A 93 3.09 -14.25 -6.55
CA TRP A 93 4.16 -15.25 -6.64
C TRP A 93 3.93 -16.42 -5.67
N LEU A 94 3.57 -16.14 -4.42
CA LEU A 94 3.27 -17.18 -3.42
C LEU A 94 2.08 -18.04 -3.84
N ASP A 95 1.02 -17.42 -4.38
CA ASP A 95 -0.16 -18.13 -4.87
C ASP A 95 0.19 -19.12 -5.99
N ILE A 96 1.00 -18.69 -6.96
CA ILE A 96 1.53 -19.57 -8.03
C ILE A 96 2.35 -20.72 -7.44
N GLN A 97 3.27 -20.43 -6.51
CA GLN A 97 4.10 -21.46 -5.89
C GLN A 97 3.26 -22.48 -5.09
N LEU A 98 2.22 -22.01 -4.39
CA LEU A 98 1.30 -22.88 -3.67
C LEU A 98 0.51 -23.77 -4.63
N GLY A 99 0.02 -23.23 -5.75
CA GLY A 99 -0.63 -24.03 -6.79
C GLY A 99 0.27 -25.14 -7.31
N LEU A 100 1.50 -24.81 -7.69
CA LEU A 100 2.48 -25.79 -8.18
C LEU A 100 2.82 -26.87 -7.14
N LEU A 101 2.96 -26.51 -5.86
CA LEU A 101 3.23 -27.47 -4.78
C LEU A 101 2.04 -28.42 -4.53
N LEU A 102 0.82 -27.91 -4.65
CA LEU A 102 -0.38 -28.72 -4.49
C LEU A 102 -0.62 -29.63 -5.71
N ASP A 103 -0.29 -29.15 -6.91
CA ASP A 103 -0.39 -29.93 -8.16
C ASP A 103 0.65 -31.07 -8.21
N ASP A 104 1.85 -30.90 -7.66
CA ASP A 104 2.91 -31.94 -7.59
C ASP A 104 2.63 -33.00 -6.50
N ALA A 105 1.76 -32.67 -5.53
CA ALA A 105 1.43 -33.53 -4.39
C ALA A 105 0.21 -34.45 -4.58
N GLY A 106 -0.45 -34.38 -5.76
CA GLY A 106 -1.64 -35.18 -6.12
C GLY A 106 -1.36 -36.24 -7.18
#